data_AF-A0A7S0HB91-F1
#
_entry.id   AF-A0A7S0HB91-F1
#
_cell.length_a   1.000
_cell.length_b   1.000
_cell.length_c   1.000
_cell.angle_alpha   90.00
_cell.angle_beta   90.00
_cell.angle_gamma   90.00
#
_symmetry.space_group_name_H-M   'P 1'
#
loop_
_entity.id
_entity.type
_entity.pdbx_description
1 polymer ?
#
loop_
_entity_poly.entity_id
_entity_poly.type
_entity_poly.pdbx_seq_one_letter_code
_entity_poly.pdbx_strand_id
1 'polypeptide(L)'
;GGKTMLKPVFVVGSERQTIHERERAEAEQEEERVQRAERVKERAAESKQLLVEAVRKSELGGDETKAVDFEDMPDDDDNVDELEEYEAWKVRELKRVKRERAEREKAAKETKELERRRNLTDEQRRKEDEDFAKLRGDYGQDKEKWKFLQKYYHKGAYFQDEDETGNSKLGPVMQQDFGGATGKDTFQDKSSMPEIMQVKNFGFRSQVKWTHLSKEDTTAKNDMGKAEAMWGGDAKLAKKYESRMAGTKAANDFARPAGKRRK
;
A
#
# COMPACT_ATOMS: atom_id res chain seq x y z
N GLY A 1 62.81 -45.21 44.03
CA GLY A 1 63.52 -44.56 42.91
C GLY A 1 64.37 -43.45 43.46
N GLY A 2 65.68 -43.49 43.25
CA GLY A 2 66.62 -42.51 43.78
C GLY A 2 66.53 -41.17 43.04
N LYS A 3 66.50 -40.06 43.79
CA LYS A 3 66.45 -38.69 43.28
C LYS A 3 67.73 -38.39 42.49
N THR A 4 67.60 -38.11 41.19
CA THR A 4 68.72 -37.71 40.33
C THR A 4 69.19 -36.30 40.70
N MET A 5 70.41 -36.19 41.23
CA MET A 5 71.05 -34.89 41.46
C MET A 5 71.64 -34.39 40.15
N LEU A 6 71.25 -33.18 39.72
CA LEU A 6 71.83 -32.54 38.55
C LEU A 6 73.27 -32.09 38.84
N LYS A 7 74.13 -32.23 37.82
CA LYS A 7 75.54 -31.83 37.86
C LYS A 7 75.60 -30.30 37.98
N PRO A 8 76.39 -29.72 38.90
CA PRO A 8 76.55 -28.27 38.96
C PRO A 8 77.30 -27.78 37.71
N VAL A 9 76.76 -26.75 37.04
CA VAL A 9 77.39 -26.05 35.92
C VAL A 9 77.93 -24.72 36.44
N PHE A 10 79.20 -24.44 36.16
CA PHE A 10 79.87 -23.22 36.62
C PHE A 10 79.45 -22.03 35.75
N VAL A 11 78.82 -21.03 36.36
CA VAL A 11 78.38 -19.79 35.70
C VAL A 11 79.44 -18.70 35.85
N VAL A 12 79.67 -17.88 34.80
CA VAL A 12 80.68 -16.80 34.81
C VAL A 12 80.31 -15.72 35.82
N GLY A 13 81.29 -15.07 36.46
CA GLY A 13 81.05 -14.13 37.56
C GLY A 13 80.09 -12.97 37.24
N SER A 14 80.05 -12.51 35.98
CA SER A 14 79.11 -11.48 35.50
C SER A 14 77.66 -11.96 35.39
N GLU A 15 77.45 -13.27 35.28
CA GLU A 15 76.14 -13.91 35.18
C GLU A 15 75.65 -14.44 36.55
N ARG A 16 76.49 -14.34 37.59
CA ARG A 16 76.10 -14.61 38.97
C ARG A 16 75.45 -13.37 39.56
N GLN A 17 74.14 -13.26 39.43
CA GLN A 17 73.38 -12.28 40.20
C GLN A 17 73.52 -12.61 41.68
N THR A 18 74.00 -11.64 42.47
CA THR A 18 74.01 -11.79 43.92
C THR A 18 72.57 -11.83 44.44
N ILE A 19 72.31 -12.57 45.52
CA ILE A 19 70.95 -12.70 46.12
C ILE A 19 70.34 -11.30 46.35
N HIS A 20 71.18 -10.31 46.70
CA HIS A 20 70.76 -8.94 46.92
C HIS A 20 70.37 -8.15 45.65
N GLU A 21 71.06 -8.37 44.52
CA GLU A 21 70.68 -7.76 43.23
C GLU A 21 69.38 -8.37 42.68
N ARG A 22 69.18 -9.67 42.91
CA ARG A 22 67.93 -10.36 42.56
C ARG A 22 66.77 -9.87 43.40
N GLU A 23 66.94 -9.74 44.71
CA GLU A 23 65.91 -9.17 45.61
C GLU A 23 65.58 -7.72 45.24
N ARG A 24 66.57 -6.91 44.84
CA ARG A 24 66.33 -5.53 44.39
C ARG A 24 65.57 -5.48 43.06
N ALA A 25 65.91 -6.34 42.11
CA ALA A 25 65.20 -6.44 40.83
C ALA A 25 63.78 -7.01 40.99
N GLU A 26 63.58 -7.97 41.90
CA GLU A 26 62.25 -8.51 42.23
C GLU A 26 61.39 -7.45 42.95
N ALA A 27 61.98 -6.66 43.87
CA ALA A 27 61.28 -5.54 44.51
C ALA A 27 60.90 -4.43 43.51
N GLU A 28 61.80 -4.06 42.58
CA GLU A 28 61.51 -3.08 41.52
C GLU A 28 60.39 -3.58 40.58
N GLN A 29 60.39 -4.87 40.23
CA GLN A 29 59.31 -5.48 39.45
C GLN A 29 57.98 -5.54 40.22
N GLU A 30 58.02 -5.78 41.53
CA GLU A 30 56.82 -5.77 42.37
C GLU A 30 56.24 -4.37 42.50
N GLU A 31 57.07 -3.35 42.69
CA GLU A 31 56.67 -1.94 42.67
C GLU A 31 56.05 -1.54 41.32
N GLU A 32 56.65 -1.96 40.19
CA GLU A 32 56.09 -1.69 38.86
C GLU A 32 54.73 -2.38 38.65
N ARG A 33 54.57 -3.61 39.16
CA ARG A 33 53.30 -4.34 39.12
C ARG A 33 52.22 -3.68 39.97
N VAL A 34 52.57 -3.20 41.16
CA VAL A 34 51.66 -2.45 42.03
C VAL A 34 51.24 -1.15 41.35
N GLN A 35 52.18 -0.36 40.83
CA GLN A 35 51.87 0.88 40.10
C GLN A 35 51.02 0.63 38.84
N ARG A 36 51.24 -0.48 38.13
CA ARG A 36 50.41 -0.86 36.99
C ARG A 36 49.00 -1.22 37.43
N ALA A 37 48.85 -1.96 38.53
CA ALA A 37 47.54 -2.31 39.09
C ALA A 37 46.80 -1.06 39.59
N GLU A 38 47.50 -0.10 40.20
CA GLU A 38 46.93 1.18 40.60
C GLU A 38 46.48 2.01 39.39
N ARG A 39 47.30 2.14 38.35
CA ARG A 39 46.89 2.83 37.09
C ARG A 39 45.68 2.18 36.42
N VAL A 40 45.54 0.86 36.49
CA VAL A 40 44.35 0.16 35.97
C VAL A 40 43.12 0.45 36.83
N LYS A 41 43.27 0.50 38.16
CA LYS A 41 42.18 0.87 39.07
C LYS A 41 41.77 2.33 38.90
N GLU A 42 42.72 3.24 38.72
CA GLU A 42 42.47 4.66 38.42
C GLU A 42 41.72 4.80 37.11
N ARG A 43 42.19 4.16 36.03
CA ARG A 43 41.49 4.16 34.73
C ARG A 43 40.07 3.59 34.83
N ALA A 44 39.87 2.53 35.62
CA ALA A 44 38.55 1.96 35.84
C ALA A 44 37.64 2.92 36.63
N ALA A 45 38.18 3.63 37.62
CA ALA A 45 37.46 4.65 38.38
C ALA A 45 37.11 5.87 37.50
N GLU A 46 38.05 6.37 36.70
CA GLU A 46 37.84 7.44 35.73
C GLU A 46 36.78 7.06 34.69
N SER A 47 36.84 5.85 34.14
CA SER A 47 35.83 5.34 33.20
C SER A 47 34.44 5.27 33.85
N LYS A 48 34.35 4.83 35.10
CA LYS A 48 33.09 4.81 35.85
C LYS A 48 32.56 6.22 36.10
N GLN A 49 33.43 7.19 36.41
CA GLN A 49 33.04 8.58 36.57
C GLN A 49 32.53 9.19 35.25
N LEU A 50 33.23 8.96 34.14
CA LEU A 50 32.79 9.36 32.80
C LEU A 50 31.42 8.79 32.44
N LEU A 51 31.15 7.52 32.77
CA LEU A 51 29.84 6.90 32.56
C LEU A 51 28.74 7.60 33.39
N VAL A 52 29.02 7.87 34.68
CA VAL A 52 28.06 8.56 35.57
C VAL A 52 27.79 9.99 35.07
N GLU A 53 28.82 10.71 34.62
CA GLU A 53 28.66 12.03 34.02
C GLU A 53 27.87 11.99 32.70
N ALA A 54 28.11 10.99 31.86
CA ALA A 54 27.36 10.80 30.61
C ALA A 54 25.88 10.51 30.90
N VAL A 55 25.57 9.64 31.85
CA VAL A 55 24.19 9.34 32.27
C VAL A 55 23.51 10.59 32.85
N ARG A 56 24.19 11.34 33.71
CA ARG A 56 23.66 12.58 34.27
C ARG A 56 23.42 13.65 33.19
N LYS A 57 24.29 13.73 32.18
CA LYS A 57 24.13 14.63 31.04
C LYS A 57 22.96 14.21 30.14
N SER A 58 22.73 12.90 29.97
CA SER A 58 21.53 12.40 29.28
C SER A 58 20.23 12.67 30.06
N GLU A 59 20.24 12.52 31.39
CA GLU A 59 19.07 12.81 32.23
C GLU A 59 18.70 14.30 32.27
N LEU A 60 19.71 15.19 32.17
CA LEU A 60 19.52 16.65 32.11
C LEU A 60 19.11 17.14 30.70
N GLY A 61 18.79 16.23 29.77
CA GLY A 61 18.22 16.55 28.45
C GLY A 61 19.22 17.09 27.43
N GLY A 62 20.51 16.78 27.60
CA GLY A 62 21.59 17.38 26.81
C GLY A 62 22.03 16.63 25.54
N ASP A 63 21.46 15.46 25.22
CA ASP A 63 21.78 14.75 23.99
C ASP A 63 20.55 14.03 23.43
N GLU A 64 20.00 14.54 22.33
CA GLU A 64 19.13 13.79 21.42
C GLU A 64 19.99 12.81 20.59
N THR A 65 20.87 12.05 21.23
CA THR A 65 21.37 10.83 20.59
C THR A 65 20.18 9.90 20.56
N LYS A 66 19.56 9.79 19.38
CA LYS A 66 18.64 8.71 19.00
C LYS A 66 19.02 7.48 19.81
N ALA A 67 18.11 7.00 20.65
CA ALA A 67 18.17 5.62 21.08
C ALA A 67 18.37 4.81 19.80
N VAL A 68 19.58 4.31 19.60
CA VAL A 68 19.82 3.28 18.59
C VAL A 68 18.97 2.16 19.09
N ASP A 69 17.88 1.94 18.38
CA ASP A 69 16.94 0.88 18.67
C ASP A 69 17.76 -0.41 18.73
N PHE A 70 17.82 -1.03 19.91
CA PHE A 70 18.58 -2.27 20.10
C PHE A 70 18.00 -3.40 19.22
N GLU A 71 16.81 -3.23 18.64
CA GLU A 71 16.22 -4.14 17.65
C GLU A 71 16.93 -4.12 16.28
N ASP A 72 17.69 -3.07 15.94
CA ASP A 72 18.34 -2.90 14.62
C ASP A 72 19.85 -3.23 14.65
N MET A 73 20.39 -3.65 15.79
CA MET A 73 21.76 -4.16 15.86
C MET A 73 21.78 -5.56 15.23
N PRO A 74 22.63 -5.82 14.20
CA PRO A 74 22.76 -7.16 13.67
C PRO A 74 23.17 -8.10 14.81
N ASP A 75 22.44 -9.20 14.95
CA ASP A 75 22.70 -10.22 15.94
C ASP A 75 24.08 -10.85 15.65
N ASP A 76 25.09 -10.43 16.41
CA ASP A 76 26.49 -10.85 16.32
C ASP A 76 26.76 -12.06 17.24
N ASP A 77 25.71 -12.79 17.65
CA ASP A 77 25.85 -14.03 18.39
C ASP A 77 26.27 -15.17 17.45
N ASP A 78 27.57 -15.45 17.42
CA ASP A 78 28.19 -16.57 16.70
C ASP A 78 27.69 -17.98 17.16
N ASN A 79 26.72 -18.06 18.09
CA ASN A 79 26.12 -19.31 18.58
C ASN A 79 24.67 -19.53 18.13
N VAL A 80 24.25 -19.03 16.96
CA VAL A 80 22.94 -19.41 16.40
C VAL A 80 22.92 -20.93 16.17
N ASP A 81 21.94 -21.62 16.74
CA ASP A 81 21.79 -23.07 16.60
C ASP A 81 21.51 -23.41 15.13
N GLU A 82 22.40 -24.16 14.47
CA GLU A 82 22.27 -24.60 13.06
C GLU A 82 20.90 -25.25 12.78
N LEU A 83 20.30 -25.84 13.82
CA LEU A 83 18.97 -26.44 13.75
C LEU A 83 17.86 -25.40 13.56
N GLU A 84 17.94 -24.27 14.25
CA GLU A 84 16.96 -23.18 14.16
C GLU A 84 17.02 -22.49 12.79
N GLU A 85 18.22 -22.28 12.24
CA GLU A 85 18.37 -21.75 10.88
C GLU A 85 17.81 -22.71 9.81
N TYR A 86 18.04 -24.01 9.98
CA TYR A 86 17.49 -25.04 9.10
C TYR A 86 15.96 -25.09 9.16
N GLU A 87 15.38 -24.96 10.36
CA GLU A 87 13.93 -24.87 10.54
C GLU A 87 13.37 -23.57 9.94
N ALA A 88 14.02 -22.42 10.14
CA ALA A 88 13.63 -21.16 9.55
C ALA A 88 13.72 -21.20 8.00
N TRP A 89 14.75 -21.86 7.45
CA TRP A 89 14.86 -22.14 6.02
C TRP A 89 13.70 -23.01 5.53
N LYS A 90 13.40 -24.10 6.24
CA LYS A 90 12.28 -25.00 5.92
C LYS A 90 10.94 -24.26 5.96
N VAL A 91 10.72 -23.38 6.93
CA VAL A 91 9.51 -22.54 7.00
C VAL A 91 9.42 -21.58 5.81
N ARG A 92 10.51 -20.94 5.41
CA ARG A 92 10.55 -20.08 4.22
C ARG A 92 10.25 -20.87 2.95
N GLU A 93 10.82 -22.05 2.81
CA GLU A 93 10.58 -22.92 1.65
C GLU A 93 9.13 -23.43 1.61
N LEU A 94 8.59 -23.85 2.75
CA LEU A 94 7.18 -24.22 2.86
C LEU A 94 6.25 -23.04 2.55
N LYS A 95 6.58 -21.82 2.98
CA LYS A 95 5.82 -20.60 2.61
C LYS A 95 5.86 -20.35 1.11
N ARG A 96 7.00 -20.56 0.44
CA ARG A 96 7.13 -20.44 -1.02
C ARG A 96 6.24 -21.45 -1.75
N VAL A 97 6.33 -22.73 -1.38
CA VAL A 97 5.50 -23.81 -1.95
C VAL A 97 4.01 -23.55 -1.69
N LYS A 98 3.65 -23.09 -0.49
CA LYS A 98 2.27 -22.72 -0.14
C LYS A 98 1.75 -21.60 -1.04
N ARG A 99 2.56 -20.56 -1.31
CA ARG A 99 2.18 -19.46 -2.20
C ARG A 99 1.92 -19.95 -3.63
N GLU A 100 2.82 -20.74 -4.19
CA GLU A 100 2.65 -21.31 -5.52
C GLU A 100 1.40 -22.19 -5.62
N ARG A 101 1.16 -23.02 -4.59
CA ARG A 101 -0.04 -23.86 -4.52
C ARG A 101 -1.31 -23.03 -4.41
N ALA A 102 -1.30 -21.98 -3.59
CA ALA A 102 -2.43 -21.07 -3.41
C ALA A 102 -2.75 -20.29 -4.69
N GLU A 103 -1.75 -19.82 -5.43
CA GLU A 103 -1.93 -19.16 -6.74
C GLU A 103 -2.55 -20.12 -7.76
N ARG A 104 -2.06 -21.36 -7.84
CA ARG A 104 -2.64 -22.40 -8.71
C ARG A 104 -4.08 -22.75 -8.33
N GLU A 105 -4.36 -22.86 -7.03
CA GLU A 105 -5.71 -23.12 -6.54
C GLU A 105 -6.67 -21.95 -6.81
N LYS A 106 -6.20 -20.71 -6.62
CA LYS A 106 -6.97 -19.49 -6.95
C LYS A 106 -7.32 -19.45 -8.43
N ALA A 107 -6.36 -19.68 -9.31
CA ALA A 107 -6.60 -19.76 -10.75
C ALA A 107 -7.61 -20.88 -11.10
N ALA A 108 -7.47 -22.06 -10.50
CA ALA A 108 -8.41 -23.18 -10.72
C ALA A 108 -9.81 -22.90 -10.16
N LYS A 109 -9.93 -22.10 -9.09
CA LYS A 109 -11.21 -21.68 -8.52
C LYS A 109 -11.89 -20.64 -9.41
N GLU A 110 -11.13 -19.68 -9.93
CA GLU A 110 -11.60 -18.67 -10.88
C GLU A 110 -12.10 -19.32 -12.19
N THR A 111 -11.38 -20.28 -12.75
CA THR A 111 -11.84 -21.00 -13.96
C THR A 111 -13.12 -21.77 -13.72
N LYS A 112 -13.23 -22.49 -12.59
CA LYS A 112 -14.46 -23.21 -12.20
C LYS A 112 -15.65 -22.27 -11.97
N GLU A 113 -15.43 -21.11 -11.37
CA GLU A 113 -16.46 -20.10 -11.14
C GLU A 113 -16.96 -19.51 -12.48
N LEU A 114 -16.04 -19.23 -13.39
CA LEU A 114 -16.35 -18.73 -14.71
C LEU A 114 -17.13 -19.76 -15.54
N GLU A 115 -16.74 -21.04 -15.50
CA GLU A 115 -17.50 -22.14 -16.11
C GLU A 115 -18.89 -22.28 -15.48
N ARG A 116 -19.01 -22.21 -14.15
CA ARG A 116 -20.29 -22.22 -13.44
C ARG A 116 -21.19 -21.08 -13.92
N ARG A 117 -20.67 -19.86 -14.03
CA ARG A 117 -21.40 -18.66 -14.47
C ARG A 117 -21.80 -18.71 -15.95
N ARG A 118 -20.98 -19.35 -16.79
CA ARG A 118 -21.31 -19.62 -18.20
C ARG A 118 -22.45 -20.64 -18.35
N ASN A 119 -22.48 -21.66 -17.50
CA ASN A 119 -23.54 -22.68 -17.50
C ASN A 119 -24.86 -22.21 -16.86
N LEU A 120 -24.85 -21.06 -16.18
CA LEU A 120 -26.02 -20.49 -15.51
C LEU A 120 -26.96 -19.79 -16.51
N THR A 121 -28.27 -19.84 -16.24
CA THR A 121 -29.27 -19.12 -17.04
C THR A 121 -29.19 -17.60 -16.84
N ASP A 122 -29.65 -16.82 -17.83
CA ASP A 122 -29.59 -15.36 -17.78
C ASP A 122 -30.37 -14.75 -16.60
N GLU A 123 -31.50 -15.35 -16.22
CA GLU A 123 -32.31 -14.89 -15.08
C GLU A 123 -31.59 -15.10 -13.75
N GLN A 124 -30.90 -16.23 -13.59
CA GLN A 124 -30.10 -16.52 -12.41
C GLN A 124 -28.85 -15.65 -12.35
N ARG A 125 -28.18 -15.41 -13.49
CA ARG A 125 -27.03 -14.50 -13.59
C ARG A 125 -27.40 -13.08 -13.17
N ARG A 126 -28.57 -12.58 -13.62
CA ARG A 126 -29.05 -11.25 -13.23
C ARG A 126 -29.31 -11.16 -11.73
N LYS A 127 -29.88 -12.19 -11.10
CA LYS A 127 -30.08 -12.22 -9.64
C LYS A 127 -28.75 -12.22 -8.89
N GLU A 128 -27.79 -13.05 -9.30
CA GLU A 128 -26.45 -13.05 -8.70
C GLU A 128 -25.76 -11.69 -8.85
N ASP A 129 -25.91 -11.02 -10.00
CA ASP A 129 -25.37 -9.68 -10.23
C ASP A 129 -26.07 -8.62 -9.38
N GLU A 130 -27.40 -8.71 -9.20
CA GLU A 130 -28.17 -7.84 -8.30
C GLU A 130 -27.74 -8.04 -6.84
N ASP A 131 -27.51 -9.28 -6.41
CA ASP A 131 -27.08 -9.60 -5.05
C ASP A 131 -25.60 -9.22 -4.81
N PHE A 132 -24.74 -9.39 -5.81
CA PHE A 132 -23.37 -8.89 -5.76
C PHE A 132 -23.31 -7.35 -5.73
N ALA A 133 -24.18 -6.69 -6.49
CA ALA A 133 -24.30 -5.23 -6.44
C ALA A 133 -24.71 -4.76 -5.03
N LYS A 134 -25.65 -5.45 -4.38
CA LYS A 134 -26.07 -5.15 -2.98
C LYS A 134 -24.95 -5.31 -1.96
N LEU A 135 -24.03 -6.24 -2.19
CA LEU A 135 -22.90 -6.49 -1.29
C LEU A 135 -21.86 -5.38 -1.34
N ARG A 136 -21.85 -4.57 -2.40
CA ARG A 136 -20.93 -3.44 -2.53
C ARG A 136 -21.34 -2.32 -1.58
N GLY A 137 -20.40 -1.77 -0.81
CA GLY A 137 -20.69 -0.74 0.19
C GLY A 137 -21.33 0.56 -0.35
N ASP A 138 -21.21 0.84 -1.64
CA ASP A 138 -21.85 1.97 -2.35
C ASP A 138 -23.31 1.68 -2.74
N TYR A 139 -23.82 0.47 -2.49
CA TYR A 139 -25.17 0.12 -2.89
C TYR A 139 -26.22 0.90 -2.09
N GLY A 140 -27.06 1.65 -2.80
CA GLY A 140 -28.10 2.46 -2.21
C GLY A 140 -27.61 3.78 -1.60
N GLN A 141 -26.33 4.11 -1.74
CA GLN A 141 -25.84 5.45 -1.43
C GLN A 141 -26.17 6.38 -2.59
N ASP A 142 -26.95 7.43 -2.30
CA ASP A 142 -27.25 8.45 -3.28
C ASP A 142 -25.99 9.29 -3.51
N LYS A 143 -25.44 9.20 -4.73
CA LYS A 143 -24.30 10.02 -5.12
C LYS A 143 -24.72 11.49 -5.14
N GLU A 144 -23.92 12.33 -4.50
CA GLU A 144 -24.22 13.77 -4.45
C GLU A 144 -24.29 14.32 -5.87
N LYS A 145 -25.38 15.04 -6.16
CA LYS A 145 -25.60 15.62 -7.48
C LYS A 145 -24.64 16.79 -7.67
N TRP A 146 -23.81 16.71 -8.71
CA TRP A 146 -22.83 17.76 -8.98
C TRP A 146 -23.48 19.09 -9.33
N LYS A 147 -22.81 20.18 -8.95
CA LYS A 147 -23.22 21.55 -9.29
C LYS A 147 -23.06 21.83 -10.78
N PHE A 148 -23.78 22.82 -11.29
CA PHE A 148 -23.73 23.19 -12.70
C PHE A 148 -22.32 23.68 -13.08
N LEU A 149 -21.73 23.10 -14.14
CA LEU A 149 -20.36 23.37 -14.58
C LEU A 149 -19.24 23.07 -13.55
N GLN A 150 -19.51 22.20 -12.57
CA GLN A 150 -18.49 21.71 -11.64
C GLN A 150 -17.40 20.93 -12.38
N LYS A 151 -16.14 21.11 -11.97
CA LYS A 151 -15.02 20.33 -12.49
C LYS A 151 -15.01 18.93 -11.89
N TYR A 152 -15.03 17.91 -12.76
CA TYR A 152 -14.74 16.53 -12.36
C TYR A 152 -13.25 16.32 -12.12
N TYR A 153 -12.92 15.68 -11.01
CA TYR A 153 -11.61 15.13 -10.72
C TYR A 153 -11.72 13.61 -10.74
N HIS A 154 -11.11 12.98 -11.74
CA HIS A 154 -11.05 11.52 -11.81
C HIS A 154 -10.10 11.01 -10.72
N LYS A 155 -10.52 9.97 -9.98
CA LYS A 155 -9.74 9.32 -8.90
C LYS A 155 -8.37 8.78 -9.34
N GLY A 156 -8.13 8.71 -10.66
CA GLY A 156 -6.92 8.14 -11.27
C GLY A 156 -7.12 6.65 -11.60
N ALA A 157 -6.24 6.05 -12.41
CA ALA A 157 -6.31 4.62 -12.74
C ALA A 157 -5.35 3.77 -11.89
N TYR A 158 -4.43 4.42 -11.17
CA TYR A 158 -3.37 3.75 -10.43
C TYR A 158 -3.77 3.53 -8.98
N PHE A 159 -3.25 2.46 -8.37
CA PHE A 159 -3.42 2.14 -6.95
C PHE A 159 -4.88 2.01 -6.50
N GLN A 160 -5.77 1.59 -7.40
CA GLN A 160 -7.16 1.26 -7.08
C GLN A 160 -7.32 -0.18 -6.59
N ASP A 161 -6.21 -0.91 -6.46
CA ASP A 161 -6.22 -2.28 -5.97
C ASP A 161 -6.72 -2.34 -4.52
N GLU A 162 -7.42 -3.42 -4.22
CA GLU A 162 -7.87 -3.76 -2.88
C GLU A 162 -6.85 -4.70 -2.22
N ASP A 163 -6.61 -4.51 -0.93
CA ASP A 163 -5.80 -5.39 -0.08
C ASP A 163 -6.54 -6.72 0.17
N GLU A 164 -5.85 -7.69 0.77
CA GLU A 164 -6.41 -9.01 1.08
C GLU A 164 -7.68 -8.96 1.97
N THR A 165 -7.83 -7.89 2.75
CA THR A 165 -8.98 -7.61 3.62
C THR A 165 -10.13 -6.89 2.89
N GLY A 166 -9.96 -6.54 1.61
CA GLY A 166 -10.97 -5.81 0.81
C GLY A 166 -10.99 -4.30 1.01
N ASN A 167 -10.00 -3.74 1.72
CA ASN A 167 -9.82 -2.29 1.84
C ASN A 167 -8.97 -1.77 0.68
N SER A 168 -9.09 -0.50 0.32
CA SER A 168 -8.20 0.07 -0.70
C SER A 168 -6.76 0.12 -0.20
N LYS A 169 -5.79 -0.23 -1.05
CA LYS A 169 -4.35 -0.25 -0.73
C LYS A 169 -3.80 1.09 -0.23
N LEU A 170 -4.39 2.20 -0.67
CA LEU A 170 -4.07 3.56 -0.20
C LEU A 170 -4.85 3.96 1.06
N GLY A 171 -5.52 3.01 1.69
CA GLY A 171 -6.30 3.19 2.90
C GLY A 171 -7.48 4.15 2.73
N PRO A 172 -7.83 4.90 3.79
CA PRO A 172 -9.00 5.78 3.82
C PRO A 172 -8.98 6.90 2.79
N VAL A 173 -7.81 7.27 2.27
CA VAL A 173 -7.66 8.36 1.28
C VAL A 173 -8.48 8.07 0.03
N MET A 174 -8.47 6.81 -0.44
CA MET A 174 -9.20 6.41 -1.64
C MET A 174 -10.70 6.16 -1.40
N GLN A 175 -11.15 6.19 -0.13
CA GLN A 175 -12.56 6.08 0.24
C GLN A 175 -13.24 7.45 0.38
N GLN A 176 -12.49 8.55 0.23
CA GLN A 176 -13.06 9.89 0.26
C GLN A 176 -13.98 10.15 -0.94
N ASP A 177 -14.91 11.09 -0.77
CA ASP A 177 -15.74 11.55 -1.87
C ASP A 177 -14.96 12.50 -2.78
N PHE A 178 -14.59 12.02 -3.97
CA PHE A 178 -13.94 12.80 -5.02
C PHE A 178 -14.92 13.59 -5.90
N GLY A 179 -16.23 13.42 -5.68
CA GLY A 179 -17.29 14.16 -6.36
C GLY A 179 -17.56 15.55 -5.80
N GLY A 180 -16.94 15.91 -4.68
CA GLY A 180 -17.14 17.19 -4.01
C GLY A 180 -16.71 18.42 -4.82
N ALA A 181 -17.44 19.53 -4.66
CA ALA A 181 -17.08 20.80 -5.27
C ALA A 181 -15.74 21.31 -4.70
N THR A 182 -14.80 21.65 -5.58
CA THR A 182 -13.43 22.05 -5.17
C THR A 182 -13.11 23.47 -5.64
N GLY A 183 -12.38 24.23 -4.83
CA GLY A 183 -11.81 25.53 -5.20
C GLY A 183 -12.88 26.54 -5.63
N LYS A 184 -12.90 26.95 -6.90
CA LYS A 184 -13.84 27.96 -7.42
C LYS A 184 -15.31 27.50 -7.43
N ASP A 185 -15.55 26.18 -7.44
CA ASP A 185 -16.90 25.62 -7.50
C ASP A 185 -17.56 25.50 -6.10
N THR A 186 -16.84 25.79 -5.02
CA THR A 186 -17.41 25.80 -3.65
C THR A 186 -18.24 27.05 -3.41
N PHE A 187 -17.77 28.21 -3.88
CA PHE A 187 -18.25 29.51 -3.44
C PHE A 187 -19.65 29.89 -3.93
N GLN A 188 -20.02 29.55 -5.18
CA GLN A 188 -21.36 29.84 -5.74
C GLN A 188 -21.75 28.83 -6.81
N ASP A 189 -23.05 28.53 -6.93
CA ASP A 189 -23.57 27.77 -8.07
C ASP A 189 -23.60 28.66 -9.31
N LYS A 190 -23.04 28.17 -10.42
CA LYS A 190 -22.98 28.93 -11.68
C LYS A 190 -24.36 29.06 -12.32
N SER A 191 -25.32 28.22 -11.93
CA SER A 191 -26.70 28.28 -12.44
C SER A 191 -27.41 29.60 -12.09
N SER A 192 -27.09 30.22 -10.95
CA SER A 192 -27.71 31.48 -10.50
C SER A 192 -27.09 32.73 -11.13
N MET A 193 -26.06 32.56 -11.96
CA MET A 193 -25.32 33.65 -12.59
C MET A 193 -25.99 34.09 -13.91
N PRO A 194 -25.83 35.35 -14.36
CA PRO A 194 -26.31 35.76 -15.69
C PRO A 194 -25.74 34.88 -16.81
N GLU A 195 -26.54 34.63 -17.86
CA GLU A 195 -26.24 33.63 -18.90
C GLU A 195 -24.84 33.76 -19.52
N ILE A 196 -24.37 35.00 -19.72
CA ILE A 196 -23.06 35.30 -20.30
C ILE A 196 -21.91 34.80 -19.42
N MET A 197 -22.11 34.75 -18.11
CA MET A 197 -21.13 34.29 -17.13
C MET A 197 -21.32 32.82 -16.74
N GLN A 198 -22.34 32.12 -17.26
CA GLN A 198 -22.58 30.68 -17.06
C GLN A 198 -21.60 29.80 -17.87
N VAL A 199 -20.31 30.14 -17.79
CA VAL A 199 -19.21 29.50 -18.51
C VAL A 199 -18.11 29.15 -17.52
N LYS A 200 -17.30 28.14 -17.84
CA LYS A 200 -16.34 27.59 -16.87
C LYS A 200 -15.19 28.55 -16.56
N ASN A 201 -14.71 29.26 -17.58
CA ASN A 201 -13.55 30.14 -17.53
C ASN A 201 -13.92 31.53 -18.09
N PHE A 202 -14.89 32.21 -17.48
CA PHE A 202 -15.32 33.54 -17.93
C PHE A 202 -14.14 34.53 -17.92
N GLY A 203 -13.91 35.21 -19.06
CA GLY A 203 -12.85 36.23 -19.19
C GLY A 203 -11.43 35.68 -19.35
N PHE A 204 -11.23 34.36 -19.42
CA PHE A 204 -9.93 33.77 -19.71
C PHE A 204 -9.77 33.48 -21.21
N ARG A 205 -8.53 33.54 -21.72
CA ARG A 205 -8.20 33.20 -23.11
C ARG A 205 -8.62 31.79 -23.54
N SER A 206 -8.79 30.87 -22.59
CA SER A 206 -9.21 29.48 -22.81
C SER A 206 -10.72 29.27 -22.64
N GLN A 207 -11.52 30.34 -22.73
CA GLN A 207 -12.97 30.25 -22.71
C GLN A 207 -13.46 29.51 -23.97
N VAL A 208 -14.18 28.41 -23.75
CA VAL A 208 -14.79 27.65 -24.83
C VAL A 208 -16.13 28.29 -25.18
N LYS A 209 -16.42 28.42 -26.49
CA LYS A 209 -17.67 28.99 -27.01
C LYS A 209 -18.90 28.13 -26.64
N TRP A 210 -18.71 26.82 -26.66
CA TRP A 210 -19.75 25.82 -26.43
C TRP A 210 -19.74 25.37 -24.98
N THR A 211 -20.92 25.25 -24.39
CA THR A 211 -21.05 25.00 -22.94
C THR A 211 -21.23 23.53 -22.61
N HIS A 212 -22.37 22.95 -22.97
CA HIS A 212 -22.70 21.55 -22.71
C HIS A 212 -23.67 21.05 -23.78
N LEU A 213 -23.64 19.73 -24.04
CA LEU A 213 -24.32 19.13 -25.17
C LEU A 213 -25.79 19.51 -25.24
N SER A 214 -26.52 19.55 -24.11
CA SER A 214 -27.95 19.87 -24.13
C SER A 214 -28.29 21.30 -24.55
N LYS A 215 -27.37 22.26 -24.42
CA LYS A 215 -27.57 23.64 -24.89
C LYS A 215 -27.27 23.77 -26.39
N GLU A 216 -26.27 23.04 -26.87
CA GLU A 216 -25.85 23.06 -28.27
C GLU A 216 -26.62 22.04 -29.14
N ASP A 217 -27.38 21.16 -28.49
CA ASP A 217 -28.26 20.17 -29.10
C ASP A 217 -29.47 20.88 -29.72
N THR A 218 -29.35 21.18 -31.01
CA THR A 218 -30.39 21.77 -31.84
C THR A 218 -31.45 20.77 -32.29
N THR A 219 -31.44 19.52 -31.77
CA THR A 219 -32.56 18.62 -32.03
C THR A 219 -33.83 19.27 -31.53
N ALA A 220 -34.73 19.60 -32.46
CA ALA A 220 -36.02 20.17 -32.11
C ALA A 220 -36.71 19.17 -31.17
N LYS A 221 -37.18 19.61 -30.01
CA LYS A 221 -37.84 18.77 -29.03
C LYS A 221 -39.32 19.10 -29.06
N ASN A 222 -40.18 18.08 -29.15
CA ASN A 222 -41.62 18.29 -28.97
C ASN A 222 -41.94 18.67 -27.52
N ASP A 223 -43.19 19.04 -27.22
CA ASP A 223 -43.67 19.43 -25.89
C ASP A 223 -43.41 18.37 -24.78
N MET A 224 -43.10 17.13 -25.17
CA MET A 224 -42.74 16.03 -24.28
C MET A 224 -41.23 15.82 -24.13
N GLY A 225 -40.40 16.75 -24.62
CA GLY A 225 -38.94 16.71 -24.52
C GLY A 225 -38.25 15.67 -25.41
N LYS A 226 -38.96 15.08 -26.39
CA LYS A 226 -38.40 14.08 -27.31
C LYS A 226 -37.99 14.73 -28.62
N ALA A 227 -36.89 14.24 -29.21
CA ALA A 227 -36.40 14.71 -30.50
C ALA A 227 -37.47 14.55 -31.59
N GLU A 228 -37.83 15.66 -32.23
CA GLU A 228 -38.76 15.84 -33.35
C GLU A 228 -38.19 15.32 -34.69
N ALA A 229 -36.97 14.77 -34.67
CA ALA A 229 -36.40 14.08 -35.82
C ALA A 229 -37.40 13.06 -36.40
N MET A 230 -37.36 12.84 -37.72
CA MET A 230 -38.31 11.96 -38.43
C MET A 230 -38.37 10.51 -37.90
N TRP A 231 -37.35 10.10 -37.14
CA TRP A 231 -37.25 8.80 -36.44
C TRP A 231 -37.69 8.83 -34.96
N GLY A 232 -37.80 10.02 -34.36
CA GLY A 232 -38.21 10.26 -32.96
C GLY A 232 -39.55 10.99 -32.79
N GLY A 233 -40.09 11.54 -33.87
CA GLY A 233 -41.42 12.15 -33.94
C GLY A 233 -42.55 11.12 -34.03
N ASP A 234 -43.53 11.40 -34.89
CA ASP A 234 -44.80 10.68 -34.93
C ASP A 234 -44.63 9.19 -35.30
N ALA A 235 -44.80 8.30 -34.30
CA ALA A 235 -44.60 6.86 -34.45
C ALA A 235 -45.45 6.25 -35.58
N LYS A 236 -46.58 6.88 -35.92
CA LYS A 236 -47.44 6.49 -37.05
C LYS A 236 -46.76 6.75 -38.39
N LEU A 237 -46.06 7.87 -38.53
CA LEU A 237 -45.35 8.25 -39.75
C LEU A 237 -44.11 7.37 -39.93
N ALA A 238 -43.34 7.14 -38.85
CA ALA A 238 -42.19 6.23 -38.87
C ALA A 238 -42.59 4.81 -39.32
N LYS A 239 -43.66 4.23 -38.77
CA LYS A 239 -44.21 2.93 -39.20
C LYS A 239 -44.69 2.93 -40.66
N LYS A 240 -45.22 4.05 -41.15
CA LYS A 240 -45.68 4.19 -42.55
C LYS A 240 -44.51 4.23 -43.54
N TYR A 241 -43.38 4.84 -43.17
CA TYR A 241 -42.16 4.81 -43.96
C TYR A 241 -41.47 3.46 -43.87
N GLU A 242 -41.39 2.86 -42.69
CA GLU A 242 -40.81 1.52 -42.48
C GLU A 242 -41.55 0.44 -43.29
N SER A 243 -42.88 0.52 -43.39
CA SER A 243 -43.68 -0.38 -44.24
C SER A 243 -43.54 -0.16 -45.75
N ARG A 244 -42.98 0.98 -46.18
CA ARG A 244 -42.69 1.31 -47.59
C ARG A 244 -41.25 1.04 -48.00
N MET A 245 -40.32 0.90 -47.06
CA MET A 245 -38.92 0.54 -47.33
C MET A 245 -38.84 -0.91 -47.87
N ALA A 246 -38.11 -1.11 -48.95
CA ALA A 246 -37.83 -2.46 -49.47
C ALA A 246 -36.80 -3.15 -48.55
N GLY A 247 -37.11 -4.35 -48.07
CA GLY A 247 -36.24 -5.16 -47.21
C GLY A 247 -36.68 -5.31 -45.74
N THR A 248 -37.58 -4.45 -45.24
CA THR A 248 -38.11 -4.53 -43.86
C THR A 248 -39.35 -5.39 -43.73
N LYS A 249 -40.11 -5.58 -44.82
CA LYS A 249 -41.36 -6.36 -44.82
C LYS A 249 -41.20 -7.82 -44.35
N ALA A 250 -40.07 -8.46 -44.65
CA ALA A 250 -39.79 -9.84 -44.26
C ALA A 250 -38.95 -9.96 -42.98
N ALA A 251 -38.39 -8.86 -42.46
CA ALA A 251 -37.50 -8.88 -41.30
C ALA A 251 -38.26 -9.13 -39.97
N ASN A 252 -39.58 -8.91 -39.97
CA ASN A 252 -40.44 -9.10 -38.79
C ASN A 252 -41.23 -10.42 -38.81
N ASP A 253 -41.17 -11.20 -39.90
CA ASP A 253 -41.84 -12.51 -40.05
C ASP A 253 -40.98 -13.67 -39.52
N PHE A 254 -40.24 -13.45 -38.43
CA PHE A 254 -39.55 -14.52 -37.72
C PHE A 254 -40.43 -15.03 -36.59
N ALA A 255 -40.65 -16.35 -36.50
CA ALA A 255 -41.41 -16.98 -35.43
C ALA A 255 -40.72 -16.77 -34.09
N ARG A 256 -41.05 -15.68 -33.39
CA ARG A 256 -40.55 -15.42 -32.04
C ARG A 256 -41.20 -16.42 -31.07
N PRO A 257 -40.44 -17.14 -30.24
CA PRO A 257 -41.02 -18.07 -29.27
C PRO A 257 -41.97 -17.31 -28.35
N ALA A 258 -43.17 -17.85 -28.14
CA ALA A 258 -44.21 -17.20 -27.33
C ALA A 258 -43.70 -16.99 -25.90
N GLY A 259 -43.48 -15.73 -25.51
CA GLY A 259 -43.13 -15.37 -24.14
C GLY A 259 -44.23 -15.86 -23.19
N LYS A 260 -43.87 -16.67 -22.19
CA LYS A 260 -44.81 -17.16 -21.17
C LYS A 260 -45.54 -15.97 -20.53
N ARG A 261 -46.87 -15.97 -20.64
CA ARG A 261 -47.73 -14.99 -19.95
C ARG A 261 -47.49 -15.12 -18.45
N ARG A 262 -47.02 -14.04 -17.82
CA ARG A 262 -46.98 -13.93 -16.36
C ARG A 262 -48.43 -13.94 -15.84
N LYS A 263 -48.72 -14.86 -14.91
CA LYS A 263 -49.90 -14.78 -14.04
C LYS A 263 -49.71 -13.65 -13.03
#